data_AF-A0A956AFM8-F1
#
_entry.id   AF-A0A956AFM8-F1
#
_cell.length_a   1.000
_cell.length_b   1.000
_cell.length_c   1.000
_cell.angle_alpha   90.00
_cell.angle_beta   90.00
_cell.angle_gamma   90.00
#
_symmetry.space_group_name_H-M   'P 1'
#
loop_
_entity.id
_entity.type
_entity.pdbx_description
1 polymer ?
#
loop_
_entity_poly.entity_id
_entity_poly.type
_entity_poly.pdbx_seq_one_letter_code
_entity_poly.pdbx_strand_id
1 'polypeptide(L)'
;KQIREIIAKHVPQIEDQYAHIPPKLAELYQQLGLTSDALAALDEVATRLAAWGEAGAYDAGSGVETFYHQPDAQDRANAIATMVFNAWLPRFIAGVFDDERIPGWRFSTSRTQVRALRDFLAGRGPENPGGLASWYAATGESIFFDRLGTAAVETADEIMLAALVDALAFLRSEPAGPGEGGFGTADMEAWLWGLRHYVRFESLLGGFLGADSGFDAILAQFNITPRQVPLTTERLDRDDPRSGLAGFPRPGDNWGVDGANPGLSGTRFSYGSGPVMRMVIALKGGDVDGVNIIPGGQSALTDSPHFADQTRLWLGNQTIPLRFSLDQVLAGAEGRAVFRPAP
;
A
#
# COMPACT_ATOMS: atom_id res chain seq x y z
N LYS A 1 12.07 -26.28 -7.92
CA LYS A 1 11.88 -27.69 -8.36
C LYS A 1 10.56 -27.87 -9.13
N GLN A 2 9.45 -27.29 -8.65
CA GLN A 2 8.16 -27.27 -9.34
C GLN A 2 8.20 -26.66 -10.75
N ILE A 3 8.93 -25.57 -10.98
CA ILE A 3 9.06 -24.97 -12.32
C ILE A 3 9.71 -25.94 -13.32
N ARG A 4 10.76 -26.67 -12.90
CA ARG A 4 11.40 -27.73 -13.71
C ARG A 4 10.42 -28.88 -14.02
N GLU A 5 9.64 -29.30 -13.04
CA GLU A 5 8.64 -30.36 -13.23
C GLU A 5 7.48 -29.90 -14.13
N ILE A 6 7.08 -28.63 -14.06
CA ILE A 6 6.05 -28.04 -14.94
C ILE A 6 6.56 -27.92 -16.38
N ILE A 7 7.79 -27.41 -16.58
CA ILE A 7 8.41 -27.28 -17.92
C ILE A 7 8.61 -28.66 -18.55
N ALA A 8 9.18 -29.62 -17.81
CA ALA A 8 9.40 -30.98 -18.30
C ALA A 8 8.10 -31.73 -18.63
N LYS A 9 7.00 -31.45 -17.91
CA LYS A 9 5.74 -32.17 -18.06
C LYS A 9 4.77 -31.56 -19.07
N HIS A 10 4.79 -30.24 -19.24
CA HIS A 10 3.77 -29.54 -20.03
C HIS A 10 4.30 -28.87 -21.29
N VAL A 11 5.60 -28.55 -21.38
CA VAL A 11 6.16 -27.85 -22.55
C VAL A 11 7.64 -28.25 -22.78
N PRO A 12 7.94 -29.51 -23.13
CA PRO A 12 9.32 -29.99 -23.24
C PRO A 12 10.15 -29.28 -24.33
N GLN A 13 9.50 -28.74 -25.37
CA GLN A 13 10.17 -28.00 -26.44
C GLN A 13 10.76 -26.63 -26.05
N ILE A 14 10.49 -26.11 -24.85
CA ILE A 14 11.13 -24.87 -24.35
C ILE A 14 12.30 -25.16 -23.39
N GLU A 15 12.64 -26.43 -23.14
CA GLU A 15 13.71 -26.82 -22.21
C GLU A 15 15.07 -26.26 -22.63
N ASP A 16 15.41 -26.29 -23.93
CA ASP A 16 16.63 -25.68 -24.48
C ASP A 16 16.61 -24.14 -24.38
N GLN A 17 15.44 -23.53 -24.57
CA GLN A 17 15.28 -22.07 -24.46
C GLN A 17 15.51 -21.60 -23.03
N TYR A 18 15.11 -22.37 -22.02
CA TYR A 18 15.24 -22.03 -20.60
C TYR A 18 16.40 -22.76 -19.90
N ALA A 19 17.23 -23.52 -20.63
CA ALA A 19 18.37 -24.25 -20.08
C ALA A 19 19.43 -23.33 -19.46
N HIS A 20 19.45 -22.05 -19.83
CA HIS A 20 20.32 -21.01 -19.29
C HIS A 20 19.82 -20.41 -17.97
N ILE A 21 18.53 -20.59 -17.62
CA ILE A 21 17.94 -20.08 -16.37
C ILE A 21 18.56 -20.74 -15.13
N PRO A 22 18.73 -22.08 -15.03
CA PRO A 22 19.32 -22.68 -13.84
C PRO A 22 20.78 -22.27 -13.57
N PRO A 23 21.69 -22.18 -14.57
CA PRO A 23 23.01 -21.59 -14.39
C PRO A 23 22.96 -20.12 -13.97
N LYS A 24 22.11 -19.30 -14.60
CA LYS A 24 21.98 -17.87 -14.29
C LYS A 24 21.39 -17.63 -12.90
N LEU A 25 20.40 -18.41 -12.48
CA LEU A 25 19.88 -18.42 -11.11
C LEU A 25 20.95 -18.86 -10.13
N ALA A 26 21.76 -19.87 -10.45
CA ALA A 26 22.86 -20.31 -9.59
C ALA A 26 23.96 -19.23 -9.47
N GLU A 27 24.29 -18.53 -10.55
CA GLU A 27 25.22 -17.39 -10.56
C GLU A 27 24.65 -16.21 -9.79
N LEU A 28 23.37 -15.85 -10.00
CA LEU A 28 22.67 -14.82 -9.21
C LEU A 28 22.63 -15.21 -7.74
N TYR A 29 22.33 -16.47 -7.42
CA TYR A 29 22.34 -16.96 -6.04
C TYR A 29 23.75 -16.93 -5.44
N GLN A 30 24.80 -17.22 -6.20
CA GLN A 30 26.17 -17.08 -5.72
C GLN A 30 26.59 -15.62 -5.53
N GLN A 31 26.29 -14.75 -6.51
CA GLN A 31 26.61 -13.32 -6.47
C GLN A 31 25.88 -12.60 -5.34
N LEU A 32 24.65 -13.04 -5.04
CA LEU A 32 23.82 -12.51 -3.98
C LEU A 32 23.99 -13.26 -2.64
N GLY A 33 24.86 -14.29 -2.58
CA GLY A 33 25.13 -15.09 -1.37
C GLY A 33 23.96 -15.93 -0.85
N LEU A 34 23.00 -16.26 -1.72
CA LEU A 34 21.74 -16.92 -1.41
C LEU A 34 21.89 -18.46 -1.37
N THR A 35 21.74 -19.04 -0.17
CA THR A 35 21.71 -20.49 0.11
C THR A 35 20.31 -21.10 -0.18
N SER A 36 20.10 -22.40 0.08
CA SER A 36 18.82 -23.12 -0.14
C SER A 36 17.58 -22.40 0.40
N ASP A 37 17.76 -21.56 1.41
CA ASP A 37 16.70 -20.81 2.10
C ASP A 37 16.07 -19.73 1.21
N ALA A 38 16.80 -19.24 0.20
CA ALA A 38 16.29 -18.23 -0.71
C ALA A 38 15.26 -18.77 -1.71
N LEU A 39 15.50 -19.96 -2.26
CA LEU A 39 14.53 -20.65 -3.12
C LEU A 39 13.25 -20.97 -2.34
N ALA A 40 13.39 -21.45 -1.11
CA ALA A 40 12.25 -21.72 -0.24
C ALA A 40 11.43 -20.45 0.03
N ALA A 41 12.09 -19.31 0.29
CA ALA A 41 11.41 -18.03 0.47
C ALA A 41 10.67 -17.56 -0.79
N LEU A 42 11.22 -17.77 -1.98
CA LEU A 42 10.54 -17.42 -3.24
C LEU A 42 9.33 -18.32 -3.51
N ASP A 43 9.44 -19.64 -3.25
CA ASP A 43 8.34 -20.59 -3.37
C ASP A 43 7.22 -20.28 -2.36
N GLU A 44 7.57 -19.87 -1.14
CA GLU A 44 6.62 -19.41 -0.13
C GLU A 44 5.89 -18.13 -0.58
N VAL A 45 6.61 -17.13 -1.09
CA VAL A 45 5.99 -15.91 -1.63
C VAL A 45 5.04 -16.22 -2.77
N ALA A 46 5.45 -17.05 -3.73
CA ALA A 46 4.61 -17.44 -4.85
C ALA A 46 3.30 -18.09 -4.37
N THR A 47 3.40 -18.97 -3.36
CA THR A 47 2.25 -19.61 -2.72
C THR A 47 1.32 -18.58 -2.05
N ARG A 48 1.88 -17.64 -1.28
CA ARG A 48 1.12 -16.57 -0.61
C ARG A 48 0.41 -15.65 -1.59
N LEU A 49 1.08 -15.23 -2.66
CA LEU A 49 0.50 -14.35 -3.69
C LEU A 49 -0.59 -15.08 -4.50
N ALA A 50 -0.41 -16.36 -4.82
CA ALA A 50 -1.46 -17.16 -5.46
C ALA A 50 -2.70 -17.29 -4.56
N ALA A 51 -2.50 -17.63 -3.28
CA ALA A 51 -3.59 -17.74 -2.31
C ALA A 51 -4.31 -16.39 -2.08
N TRP A 52 -3.57 -15.28 -2.12
CA TRP A 52 -4.15 -13.93 -2.03
C TRP A 52 -5.11 -13.63 -3.19
N GLY A 53 -4.78 -14.07 -4.41
CA GLY A 53 -5.67 -13.94 -5.56
C GLY A 53 -6.87 -14.89 -5.51
N GLU A 54 -6.62 -16.18 -5.25
CA GLU A 54 -7.64 -17.24 -5.32
C GLU A 54 -8.64 -17.21 -4.17
N ALA A 55 -8.14 -17.07 -2.94
CA ALA A 55 -8.96 -17.06 -1.73
C ALA A 55 -9.20 -15.66 -1.19
N GLY A 56 -8.18 -14.79 -1.29
CA GLY A 56 -8.24 -13.42 -0.75
C GLY A 56 -8.86 -12.38 -1.67
N ALA A 57 -9.13 -12.71 -2.95
CA ALA A 57 -9.61 -11.77 -3.97
C ALA A 57 -8.79 -10.47 -4.06
N TYR A 58 -7.49 -10.55 -3.77
CA TYR A 58 -6.57 -9.41 -3.66
C TYR A 58 -6.97 -8.37 -2.59
N ASP A 59 -7.69 -8.79 -1.54
CA ASP A 59 -8.06 -7.88 -0.46
C ASP A 59 -6.82 -7.36 0.27
N ALA A 60 -6.69 -6.03 0.33
CA ALA A 60 -5.58 -5.33 0.97
C ALA A 60 -5.85 -5.11 2.47
N GLY A 61 -6.17 -6.20 3.18
CA GLY A 61 -6.45 -6.18 4.62
C GLY A 61 -5.26 -5.65 5.43
N SER A 62 -5.53 -4.97 6.54
CA SER A 62 -4.45 -4.46 7.41
C SER A 62 -3.74 -5.58 8.18
N GLY A 63 -4.45 -6.65 8.53
CA GLY A 63 -3.96 -7.75 9.38
C GLY A 63 -3.66 -7.36 10.83
N VAL A 64 -3.90 -6.10 11.22
CA VAL A 64 -3.59 -5.59 12.56
C VAL A 64 -4.88 -5.45 13.37
N GLU A 65 -4.85 -5.99 14.58
CA GLU A 65 -5.95 -5.89 15.53
C GLU A 65 -6.04 -4.48 16.15
N THR A 66 -7.24 -3.92 16.12
CA THR A 66 -7.60 -2.61 16.67
C THR A 66 -9.06 -2.62 17.16
N PHE A 67 -9.54 -1.53 17.75
CA PHE A 67 -10.93 -1.39 18.17
C PHE A 67 -11.93 -1.41 17.01
N TYR A 68 -11.48 -1.24 15.76
CA TYR A 68 -12.31 -1.22 14.56
C TYR A 68 -12.03 -2.38 13.61
N HIS A 69 -11.09 -3.26 13.96
CA HIS A 69 -10.70 -4.38 13.11
C HIS A 69 -10.17 -5.54 13.95
N GLN A 70 -10.76 -6.72 13.76
CA GLN A 70 -10.43 -7.95 14.47
C GLN A 70 -10.06 -9.00 13.42
N PRO A 71 -8.79 -9.01 12.96
CA PRO A 71 -8.39 -9.81 11.81
C PRO A 71 -8.45 -11.30 12.12
N ASP A 72 -9.02 -12.08 11.20
CA ASP A 72 -8.90 -13.53 11.23
C ASP A 72 -7.59 -14.03 10.57
N ALA A 73 -7.46 -15.34 10.39
CA ALA A 73 -6.29 -15.94 9.77
C ALA A 73 -6.14 -15.57 8.28
N GLN A 74 -7.26 -15.43 7.56
CA GLN A 74 -7.25 -15.03 6.15
C GLN A 74 -6.87 -13.55 6.02
N ASP A 75 -7.40 -12.68 6.90
CA ASP A 75 -7.04 -11.26 6.93
C ASP A 75 -5.53 -11.06 7.15
N ARG A 76 -4.94 -11.87 8.03
CA ARG A 76 -3.49 -11.86 8.27
C ARG A 76 -2.71 -12.36 7.06
N ALA A 77 -3.13 -13.46 6.44
CA ALA A 77 -2.49 -13.99 5.23
C ALA A 77 -2.53 -12.97 4.08
N ASN A 78 -3.69 -12.33 3.87
CA ASN A 78 -3.89 -11.27 2.89
C ASN A 78 -3.00 -10.05 3.18
N ALA A 79 -2.88 -9.64 4.45
CA ALA A 79 -2.03 -8.53 4.85
C ALA A 79 -0.54 -8.79 4.57
N ILE A 80 -0.05 -10.02 4.79
CA ILE A 80 1.33 -10.40 4.47
C ILE A 80 1.56 -10.32 2.96
N ALA A 81 0.67 -10.90 2.16
CA ALA A 81 0.75 -10.84 0.70
C ALA A 81 0.71 -9.40 0.18
N THR A 82 -0.16 -8.57 0.76
CA THR A 82 -0.29 -7.14 0.43
C THR A 82 1.01 -6.38 0.71
N MET A 83 1.67 -6.65 1.84
CA MET A 83 2.94 -6.02 2.20
C MET A 83 4.05 -6.43 1.21
N VAL A 84 4.15 -7.71 0.89
CA VAL A 84 5.12 -8.21 -0.10
C VAL A 84 4.89 -7.57 -1.47
N PHE A 85 3.64 -7.54 -1.93
CA PHE A 85 3.28 -6.93 -3.21
C PHE A 85 3.61 -5.44 -3.26
N ASN A 86 3.23 -4.67 -2.23
CA ASN A 86 3.49 -3.23 -2.18
C ASN A 86 4.98 -2.89 -1.97
N ALA A 87 5.78 -3.79 -1.40
CA ALA A 87 7.23 -3.65 -1.38
C ALA A 87 7.88 -3.98 -2.74
N TRP A 88 7.34 -4.98 -3.44
CA TRP A 88 7.85 -5.46 -4.73
C TRP A 88 7.54 -4.51 -5.90
N LEU A 89 6.28 -4.09 -6.06
CA LEU A 89 5.84 -3.39 -7.26
C LEU A 89 6.64 -2.11 -7.55
N PRO A 90 6.95 -1.24 -6.57
CA PRO A 90 7.79 -0.07 -6.82
C PRO A 90 9.20 -0.40 -7.32
N ARG A 91 9.79 -1.50 -6.83
CA ARG A 91 11.11 -1.97 -7.28
C ARG A 91 11.07 -2.53 -8.69
N PHE A 92 9.98 -3.21 -9.03
CA PHE A 92 9.78 -3.68 -10.40
C PHE A 92 9.62 -2.50 -11.36
N ILE A 93 8.79 -1.52 -11.00
CA ILE A 93 8.63 -0.27 -11.77
C ILE A 93 9.98 0.42 -11.95
N ALA A 94 10.76 0.60 -10.88
CA ALA A 94 12.09 1.19 -10.96
C ALA A 94 13.03 0.39 -11.89
N GLY A 95 13.00 -0.94 -11.79
CA GLY A 95 13.82 -1.83 -12.60
C GLY A 95 13.52 -1.83 -14.10
N VAL A 96 12.37 -1.32 -14.52
CA VAL A 96 11.94 -1.19 -15.93
C VAL A 96 12.22 0.21 -16.50
N PHE A 97 12.45 1.20 -15.63
CA PHE A 97 12.30 2.61 -16.02
C PHE A 97 13.43 3.54 -15.58
N ASP A 98 14.14 3.25 -14.48
CA ASP A 98 15.06 4.22 -13.88
C ASP A 98 16.40 4.35 -14.64
N ASP A 99 16.77 3.30 -15.37
CA ASP A 99 18.01 3.17 -16.14
C ASP A 99 17.91 3.68 -17.58
N GLU A 100 16.69 3.83 -18.12
CA GLU A 100 16.39 4.25 -19.50
C GLU A 100 16.91 5.64 -19.91
N ARG A 101 17.40 6.44 -18.96
CA ARG A 101 17.89 7.82 -19.19
C ARG A 101 16.92 8.73 -19.95
N ILE A 102 15.63 8.39 -20.00
CA ILE A 102 14.59 9.22 -20.64
C ILE A 102 14.23 10.36 -19.69
N PRO A 103 14.57 11.63 -19.99
CA PRO A 103 14.42 12.73 -19.05
C PRO A 103 12.97 12.96 -18.62
N GLY A 104 11.99 12.71 -19.49
CA GLY A 104 10.56 12.86 -19.20
C GLY A 104 9.96 11.73 -18.38
N TRP A 105 10.63 10.59 -18.27
CA TRP A 105 10.06 9.41 -17.62
C TRP A 105 10.12 9.48 -16.10
N ARG A 106 11.18 10.10 -15.58
CA ARG A 106 11.33 10.45 -14.16
C ARG A 106 10.28 11.45 -13.66
N PHE A 107 9.64 12.20 -14.56
CA PHE A 107 8.55 13.12 -14.26
C PHE A 107 7.18 12.58 -14.66
N SER A 108 7.10 11.35 -15.19
CA SER A 108 5.84 10.72 -15.53
C SER A 108 5.07 10.38 -14.24
N THR A 109 3.74 10.54 -14.29
CA THR A 109 2.91 10.20 -13.13
C THR A 109 2.94 8.69 -12.89
N SER A 110 2.83 8.25 -11.62
CA SER A 110 2.72 6.84 -11.25
C SER A 110 1.67 6.07 -12.07
N ARG A 111 0.57 6.74 -12.46
CA ARG A 111 -0.47 6.14 -13.32
C ARG A 111 0.04 5.79 -14.71
N THR A 112 0.89 6.64 -15.30
CA THR A 112 1.47 6.40 -16.63
C THR A 112 2.42 5.21 -16.59
N GLN A 113 3.30 5.14 -15.60
CA GLN A 113 4.25 4.04 -15.43
C GLN A 113 3.53 2.70 -15.22
N VAL A 114 2.54 2.66 -14.34
CA VAL A 114 1.75 1.44 -14.08
C VAL A 114 0.99 0.99 -15.34
N ARG A 115 0.43 1.93 -16.11
CA ARG A 115 -0.27 1.60 -17.36
C ARG A 115 0.70 1.05 -18.41
N ALA A 116 1.84 1.72 -18.61
CA ALA A 116 2.86 1.27 -19.55
C ALA A 116 3.38 -0.12 -19.17
N LEU A 117 3.69 -0.35 -17.89
CA LEU A 117 4.12 -1.65 -17.38
C LEU A 117 3.09 -2.76 -17.68
N ARG A 118 1.81 -2.49 -17.41
CA ARG A 118 0.73 -3.43 -17.73
C ARG A 118 0.67 -3.73 -19.23
N ASP A 119 0.76 -2.72 -20.07
CA ASP A 119 0.69 -2.88 -21.52
C ASP A 119 1.92 -3.65 -22.04
N PHE A 120 3.12 -3.41 -21.48
CA PHE A 120 4.34 -4.16 -21.79
C PHE A 120 4.21 -5.64 -21.43
N LEU A 121 3.70 -5.95 -20.24
CA LEU A 121 3.50 -7.33 -19.78
C LEU A 121 2.44 -8.08 -20.61
N ALA A 122 1.34 -7.41 -20.96
CA ALA A 122 0.26 -7.99 -21.75
C ALA A 122 0.64 -8.18 -23.22
N GLY A 123 1.55 -7.35 -23.74
CA GLY A 123 2.00 -7.40 -25.13
C GLY A 123 3.14 -8.37 -25.42
N ARG A 124 3.62 -9.12 -24.42
CA ARG A 124 4.67 -10.14 -24.57
C ARG A 124 4.22 -11.29 -25.46
N GLY A 125 5.13 -11.83 -26.25
CA GLY A 125 4.92 -13.03 -27.06
C GLY A 125 5.51 -12.94 -28.47
N PRO A 126 5.46 -14.05 -29.22
CA PRO A 126 5.92 -14.09 -30.60
C PRO A 126 5.06 -13.16 -31.48
N GLU A 127 5.70 -12.55 -32.48
CA GLU A 127 5.04 -11.69 -33.48
C GLU A 127 4.37 -10.42 -32.95
N ASN A 128 4.77 -9.93 -31.77
CA ASN A 128 4.28 -8.68 -31.17
C ASN A 128 2.75 -8.63 -31.03
N PRO A 129 2.14 -9.53 -30.24
CA PRO A 129 0.69 -9.66 -30.16
C PRO A 129 0.00 -8.40 -29.59
N GLY A 130 0.72 -7.63 -28.76
CA GLY A 130 0.24 -6.37 -28.22
C GLY A 130 0.47 -5.14 -29.10
N GLY A 131 1.13 -5.28 -30.25
CA GLY A 131 1.47 -4.15 -31.12
C GLY A 131 2.38 -3.12 -30.45
N LEU A 132 3.27 -3.55 -29.54
CA LEU A 132 4.17 -2.66 -28.81
C LEU A 132 5.21 -2.07 -29.76
N ALA A 133 5.34 -0.75 -29.77
CA ALA A 133 6.41 -0.07 -30.50
C ALA A 133 7.80 -0.41 -29.94
N SER A 134 7.87 -0.78 -28.66
CA SER A 134 9.08 -1.21 -27.96
C SER A 134 9.35 -2.71 -28.06
N TRP A 135 8.60 -3.47 -28.86
CA TRP A 135 8.79 -4.92 -28.94
C TRP A 135 10.15 -5.30 -29.53
N TYR A 136 10.83 -6.25 -28.89
CA TYR A 136 12.13 -6.76 -29.30
C TYR A 136 12.05 -8.24 -29.67
N ALA A 137 12.41 -8.54 -30.92
CA ALA A 137 12.27 -9.89 -31.46
C ALA A 137 13.07 -10.97 -30.73
N ALA A 138 14.23 -10.61 -30.16
CA ALA A 138 15.10 -11.61 -29.53
C ALA A 138 14.53 -12.13 -28.20
N THR A 139 13.79 -11.29 -27.46
CA THR A 139 13.14 -11.68 -26.19
C THR A 139 11.64 -11.94 -26.37
N GLY A 140 11.02 -11.36 -27.40
CA GLY A 140 9.57 -11.36 -27.57
C GLY A 140 8.85 -10.41 -26.60
N GLU A 141 9.58 -9.49 -25.97
CA GLU A 141 9.07 -8.59 -24.94
C GLU A 141 9.40 -7.12 -25.26
N SER A 142 9.03 -6.20 -24.37
CA SER A 142 9.45 -4.79 -24.48
C SER A 142 10.96 -4.64 -24.27
N ILE A 143 11.65 -3.77 -25.03
CA ILE A 143 13.06 -3.42 -24.82
C ILE A 143 13.31 -2.92 -23.40
N PHE A 144 12.32 -2.26 -22.79
CA PHE A 144 12.37 -1.73 -21.42
C PHE A 144 12.49 -2.82 -20.32
N PHE A 145 12.47 -4.10 -20.69
CA PHE A 145 12.79 -5.18 -19.76
C PHE A 145 14.28 -5.57 -19.78
N ASP A 146 15.13 -4.77 -20.42
CA ASP A 146 16.57 -4.88 -20.29
C ASP A 146 17.10 -4.00 -19.15
N ARG A 147 18.32 -4.28 -18.67
CA ARG A 147 19.06 -3.37 -17.81
C ARG A 147 20.22 -2.77 -18.58
N LEU A 148 20.17 -1.48 -18.84
CA LEU A 148 21.23 -0.79 -19.56
C LEU A 148 22.57 -0.91 -18.81
N GLY A 149 23.56 -1.49 -19.48
CA GLY A 149 24.91 -1.69 -18.95
C GLY A 149 25.23 -3.12 -18.50
N THR A 150 24.28 -4.06 -18.61
CA THR A 150 24.56 -5.50 -18.52
C THR A 150 24.94 -6.05 -19.90
N ALA A 151 25.68 -7.16 -19.92
CA ALA A 151 26.10 -7.80 -21.17
C ALA A 151 25.01 -8.69 -21.79
N ALA A 152 24.03 -9.10 -20.99
CA ALA A 152 22.91 -9.93 -21.40
C ALA A 152 21.64 -9.09 -21.39
N VAL A 153 20.76 -9.28 -22.38
CA VAL A 153 19.44 -8.65 -22.37
C VAL A 153 18.56 -9.43 -21.39
N GLU A 154 18.18 -8.80 -20.28
CA GLU A 154 17.26 -9.40 -19.33
C GLU A 154 15.84 -9.55 -19.91
N THR A 155 15.09 -10.45 -19.29
CA THR A 155 13.65 -10.63 -19.51
C THR A 155 12.85 -10.00 -18.37
N ALA A 156 11.55 -9.79 -18.62
CA ALA A 156 10.63 -9.30 -17.59
C ALA A 156 10.65 -10.20 -16.35
N ASP A 157 10.74 -11.52 -16.53
CA ASP A 157 10.78 -12.49 -15.42
C ASP A 157 12.05 -12.32 -14.57
N GLU A 158 13.22 -12.08 -15.19
CA GLU A 158 14.46 -11.80 -14.47
C GLU A 158 14.41 -10.49 -13.69
N ILE A 159 13.81 -9.42 -14.27
CA ILE A 159 13.63 -8.16 -13.55
C ILE A 159 12.64 -8.34 -12.39
N MET A 160 11.52 -9.04 -12.59
CA MET A 160 10.53 -9.31 -11.55
C MET A 160 11.14 -10.08 -10.38
N LEU A 161 11.96 -11.09 -10.65
CA LEU A 161 12.65 -11.86 -9.62
C LEU A 161 13.70 -11.04 -8.88
N ALA A 162 14.51 -10.25 -9.60
CA ALA A 162 15.48 -9.35 -8.97
C ALA A 162 14.79 -8.33 -8.05
N ALA A 163 13.71 -7.70 -8.52
CA ALA A 163 12.90 -6.77 -7.72
C ALA A 163 12.30 -7.44 -6.49
N LEU A 164 11.93 -8.73 -6.58
CA LEU A 164 11.40 -9.48 -5.45
C LEU A 164 12.48 -9.78 -4.42
N VAL A 165 13.68 -10.16 -4.85
CA VAL A 165 14.82 -10.34 -3.93
C VAL A 165 15.11 -9.04 -3.17
N ASP A 166 15.13 -7.89 -3.86
CA ASP A 166 15.34 -6.59 -3.24
C ASP A 166 14.21 -6.20 -2.27
N ALA A 167 12.96 -6.56 -2.58
CA ALA A 167 11.82 -6.32 -1.71
C ALA A 167 11.92 -7.15 -0.42
N LEU A 168 12.25 -8.44 -0.53
CA LEU A 168 12.42 -9.32 0.63
C LEU A 168 13.62 -8.90 1.49
N ALA A 169 14.72 -8.46 0.86
CA ALA A 169 15.86 -7.89 1.60
C ALA A 169 15.46 -6.65 2.40
N PHE A 170 14.68 -5.74 1.81
CA PHE A 170 14.14 -4.58 2.52
C PHE A 170 13.20 -4.98 3.67
N LEU A 171 12.26 -5.89 3.44
CA LEU A 171 11.32 -6.32 4.48
C LEU A 171 12.02 -6.99 5.66
N ARG A 172 13.15 -7.67 5.43
CA ARG A 172 13.99 -8.28 6.48
C ARG A 172 14.85 -7.28 7.24
N SER A 173 15.16 -6.14 6.64
CA SER A 173 16.04 -5.13 7.25
C SER A 173 15.47 -4.56 8.55
N GLU A 174 16.33 -3.97 9.36
CA GLU A 174 15.91 -3.36 10.63
C GLU A 174 14.85 -2.27 10.42
N PRO A 175 13.90 -2.11 11.37
CA PRO A 175 12.99 -0.98 11.37
C PRO A 175 13.77 0.34 11.47
N ALA A 176 13.39 1.33 10.67
CA ALA A 176 13.95 2.68 10.77
C ALA A 176 13.31 3.48 11.93
N GLY A 177 12.14 3.03 12.38
CA GLY A 177 11.36 3.61 13.47
C GLY A 177 10.02 2.90 13.60
N PRO A 178 9.16 3.30 14.55
CA PRO A 178 7.83 2.73 14.70
C PRO A 178 7.01 2.87 13.41
N GLY A 179 6.68 1.73 12.81
CA GLY A 179 5.95 1.68 11.54
C GLY A 179 6.73 2.11 10.30
N GLU A 180 8.07 2.18 10.36
CA GLU A 180 8.93 2.58 9.24
C GLU A 180 10.02 1.53 8.96
N GLY A 181 10.45 1.42 7.70
CA GLY A 181 11.52 0.50 7.27
C GLY A 181 11.10 -0.96 7.21
N GLY A 182 12.07 -1.87 7.30
CA GLY A 182 11.83 -3.31 7.35
C GLY A 182 11.33 -3.78 8.72
N PHE A 183 11.15 -5.09 8.90
CA PHE A 183 10.60 -5.71 10.10
C PHE A 183 11.65 -6.31 11.05
N GLY A 184 12.92 -6.31 10.67
CA GLY A 184 14.01 -6.90 11.47
C GLY A 184 13.96 -8.42 11.60
N THR A 185 13.20 -9.10 10.74
CA THR A 185 13.02 -10.55 10.79
C THR A 185 12.77 -11.16 9.41
N ALA A 186 13.22 -12.40 9.23
CA ALA A 186 12.91 -13.24 8.08
C ALA A 186 11.55 -13.95 8.18
N ASP A 187 10.91 -13.93 9.35
CA ASP A 187 9.58 -14.48 9.56
C ASP A 187 8.52 -13.59 8.89
N MET A 188 7.93 -14.11 7.80
CA MET A 188 6.91 -13.37 7.03
C MET A 188 5.62 -13.17 7.81
N GLU A 189 5.34 -13.96 8.86
CA GLU A 189 4.14 -13.78 9.70
C GLU A 189 4.15 -12.45 10.45
N ALA A 190 5.32 -11.83 10.61
CA ALA A 190 5.46 -10.50 11.19
C ALA A 190 5.14 -9.36 10.20
N TRP A 191 5.12 -9.63 8.89
CA TRP A 191 5.08 -8.60 7.83
C TRP A 191 3.67 -8.09 7.53
N LEU A 192 2.93 -7.74 8.58
CA LEU A 192 1.56 -7.27 8.45
C LEU A 192 1.51 -5.88 7.80
N TRP A 193 0.71 -5.74 6.75
CA TRP A 193 0.54 -4.49 6.00
C TRP A 193 0.23 -3.29 6.90
N GLY A 194 -0.73 -3.42 7.82
CA GLY A 194 -1.16 -2.36 8.72
C GLY A 194 -0.10 -1.85 9.70
N LEU A 195 1.01 -2.59 9.89
CA LEU A 195 2.15 -2.14 10.69
C LEU A 195 3.06 -1.17 9.93
N ARG A 196 2.90 -1.03 8.62
CA ARG A 196 3.62 -0.04 7.79
C ARG A 196 2.66 0.91 7.08
N HIS A 197 1.47 0.44 6.77
CA HIS A 197 0.41 1.16 6.12
C HIS A 197 -0.65 1.62 7.11
N TYR A 198 -0.52 2.89 7.49
CA TYR A 198 -1.41 3.55 8.42
C TYR A 198 -1.77 4.94 7.91
N VAL A 199 -2.97 5.39 8.28
CA VAL A 199 -3.41 6.77 8.03
C VAL A 199 -2.81 7.71 9.07
N ARG A 200 -2.33 8.86 8.61
CA ARG A 200 -1.83 9.96 9.43
C ARG A 200 -2.81 11.13 9.36
N PHE A 201 -3.26 11.60 10.52
CA PHE A 201 -4.04 12.84 10.62
C PHE A 201 -3.10 13.94 11.09
N GLU A 202 -2.51 14.65 10.12
CA GLU A 202 -1.52 15.68 10.36
C GLU A 202 -2.01 17.05 9.87
N SER A 203 -1.51 18.12 10.47
CA SER A 203 -1.78 19.47 9.99
C SER A 203 -1.21 19.70 8.59
N LEU A 204 -2.06 20.12 7.65
CA LEU A 204 -1.63 20.54 6.31
C LEU A 204 -0.60 21.67 6.35
N LEU A 205 -0.62 22.50 7.41
CA LEU A 205 0.34 23.58 7.59
C LEU A 205 1.78 23.08 7.72
N GLY A 206 2.02 21.85 8.18
CA GLY A 206 3.37 21.27 8.22
C GLY A 206 3.99 21.15 6.84
N GLY A 207 3.19 20.74 5.83
CA GLY A 207 3.64 20.69 4.45
C GLY A 207 3.92 22.07 3.85
N PHE A 208 3.17 23.11 4.27
CA PHE A 208 3.35 24.48 3.78
C PHE A 208 4.53 25.21 4.42
N LEU A 209 4.73 25.03 5.73
CA LEU A 209 5.75 25.75 6.49
C LEU A 209 7.13 25.08 6.36
N GLY A 210 7.17 23.78 6.07
CA GLY A 210 8.39 22.99 6.00
C GLY A 210 8.89 22.54 7.37
N ALA A 211 9.68 21.46 7.38
CA ALA A 211 10.19 20.84 8.61
C ALA A 211 11.13 21.76 9.41
N ASP A 212 11.78 22.73 8.77
CA ASP A 212 12.70 23.67 9.43
C ASP A 212 11.99 24.91 9.99
N SER A 213 10.66 24.95 9.94
CA SER A 213 9.87 26.13 10.32
C SER A 213 9.88 26.43 11.83
N GLY A 214 10.31 25.46 12.65
CA GLY A 214 10.28 25.57 14.11
C GLY A 214 8.87 25.50 14.72
N PHE A 215 7.83 25.30 13.91
CA PHE A 215 6.44 25.21 14.35
C PHE A 215 5.98 23.78 14.67
N ASP A 216 6.84 22.77 14.54
CA ASP A 216 6.47 21.35 14.72
C ASP A 216 5.74 21.07 16.03
N ALA A 217 6.18 21.66 17.14
CA ALA A 217 5.54 21.47 18.44
C ALA A 217 4.12 22.05 18.51
N ILE A 218 3.83 23.10 17.73
CA ILE A 218 2.49 23.69 17.61
C ILE A 218 1.66 22.85 16.64
N LEU A 219 2.23 22.46 15.50
CA LEU A 219 1.55 21.65 14.49
C LEU A 219 1.16 20.27 15.00
N ALA A 220 2.00 19.66 15.83
CA ALA A 220 1.74 18.37 16.46
C ALA A 220 0.50 18.39 17.38
N GLN A 221 0.06 19.56 17.87
CA GLN A 221 -1.15 19.68 18.68
C GLN A 221 -2.43 19.41 17.86
N PHE A 222 -2.37 19.64 16.55
CA PHE A 222 -3.47 19.39 15.63
C PHE A 222 -3.50 17.94 15.12
N ASN A 223 -2.50 17.13 15.45
CA ASN A 223 -2.47 15.76 14.98
C ASN A 223 -3.42 14.88 15.80
N ILE A 224 -4.18 14.03 15.13
CA ILE A 224 -4.97 12.98 15.78
C ILE A 224 -4.16 11.69 15.71
N THR A 225 -3.79 11.15 16.87
CA THR A 225 -2.86 10.01 16.98
C THR A 225 -3.41 8.90 17.88
N PRO A 226 -2.83 7.68 17.83
CA PRO A 226 -3.14 6.61 18.77
C PRO A 226 -3.00 6.97 20.25
N ARG A 227 -2.26 8.03 20.61
CA ARG A 227 -2.18 8.51 21.99
C ARG A 227 -3.48 9.15 22.46
N GLN A 228 -4.19 9.84 21.56
CA GLN A 228 -5.47 10.49 21.84
C GLN A 228 -6.65 9.52 21.65
N VAL A 229 -6.58 8.68 20.61
CA VAL A 229 -7.58 7.65 20.31
C VAL A 229 -6.90 6.28 20.35
N PRO A 230 -6.84 5.60 21.52
CA PRO A 230 -6.15 4.33 21.66
C PRO A 230 -6.66 3.25 20.69
N LEU A 231 -5.71 2.49 20.10
CA LEU A 231 -5.98 1.38 19.18
C LEU A 231 -6.72 0.23 19.85
N THR A 232 -6.55 0.07 21.16
CA THR A 232 -7.16 -0.98 21.98
C THR A 232 -7.73 -0.35 23.25
N THR A 233 -8.65 -1.05 23.92
CA THR A 233 -9.14 -0.65 25.25
C THR A 233 -8.07 -0.80 26.31
N GLU A 234 -7.24 -1.84 26.19
CA GLU A 234 -6.10 -2.10 27.06
C GLU A 234 -4.85 -1.36 26.60
N ARG A 235 -3.96 -1.07 27.54
CA ARG A 235 -2.67 -0.45 27.23
C ARG A 235 -1.77 -1.48 26.55
N LEU A 236 -1.23 -1.11 25.39
CA LEU A 236 -0.24 -1.92 24.68
C LEU A 236 1.10 -1.96 25.44
N ASP A 237 1.71 -3.13 25.48
CA ASP A 237 3.07 -3.31 25.99
C ASP A 237 4.08 -2.55 25.12
N ARG A 238 5.28 -2.33 25.68
CA ARG A 238 6.34 -1.63 24.93
C ARG A 238 6.83 -2.42 23.71
N ASP A 239 6.81 -3.74 23.80
CA ASP A 239 7.31 -4.63 22.76
C ASP A 239 6.23 -5.02 21.74
N ASP A 240 4.98 -4.58 21.94
CA ASP A 240 3.92 -4.75 20.96
C ASP A 240 4.25 -3.91 19.70
N PRO A 241 4.21 -4.47 18.48
CA PRO A 241 4.57 -3.74 17.26
C PRO A 241 3.64 -2.56 16.93
N ARG A 242 2.45 -2.50 17.55
CA ARG A 242 1.53 -1.35 17.46
C ARG A 242 1.95 -0.23 18.41
N SER A 243 2.78 -0.52 19.40
CA SER A 243 3.29 0.44 20.37
C SER A 243 4.18 1.45 19.67
N GLY A 244 3.75 2.72 19.69
CA GLY A 244 4.51 3.83 19.09
C GLY A 244 4.15 4.15 17.64
N LEU A 245 3.17 3.47 17.02
CA LEU A 245 2.66 3.88 15.71
C LEU A 245 2.21 5.36 15.74
N ALA A 246 2.64 6.12 14.72
CA ALA A 246 2.30 7.53 14.57
C ALA A 246 0.86 7.75 14.08
N GLY A 247 0.25 6.72 13.48
CA GLY A 247 -1.11 6.76 12.96
C GLY A 247 -1.85 5.44 13.13
N PHE A 248 -2.95 5.29 12.40
CA PHE A 248 -3.89 4.18 12.59
C PHE A 248 -3.75 3.15 11.48
N PRO A 249 -3.48 1.86 11.77
CA PRO A 249 -3.42 0.79 10.76
C PRO A 249 -4.66 0.79 9.87
N ARG A 250 -4.48 0.73 8.55
CA ARG A 250 -5.60 0.83 7.61
C ARG A 250 -5.51 -0.19 6.49
N PRO A 251 -6.64 -0.83 6.11
CA PRO A 251 -6.71 -1.61 4.89
C PRO A 251 -6.67 -0.69 3.65
N GLY A 252 -6.58 -1.30 2.48
CA GLY A 252 -6.48 -0.63 1.19
C GLY A 252 -5.04 -0.37 0.78
N ASP A 253 -4.88 0.10 -0.44
CA ASP A 253 -3.61 0.47 -1.08
C ASP A 253 -3.90 1.39 -2.29
N ASN A 254 -3.04 1.39 -3.31
CA ASN A 254 -3.21 2.24 -4.51
C ASN A 254 -4.43 1.89 -5.39
N TRP A 255 -5.08 0.75 -5.19
CA TRP A 255 -6.12 0.23 -6.11
C TRP A 255 -7.49 0.03 -5.45
N GLY A 256 -7.59 0.24 -4.14
CA GLY A 256 -8.84 0.14 -3.39
C GLY A 256 -9.81 1.31 -3.61
N VAL A 257 -11.10 1.07 -3.33
CA VAL A 257 -12.15 2.10 -3.36
C VAL A 257 -12.02 3.06 -2.18
N ASP A 258 -11.72 2.52 -0.99
CA ASP A 258 -11.45 3.32 0.22
C ASP A 258 -10.03 3.86 0.14
N GLY A 259 -9.90 5.04 -0.49
CA GLY A 259 -8.62 5.62 -0.89
C GLY A 259 -7.60 5.65 0.24
N ALA A 260 -6.51 4.91 0.06
CA ALA A 260 -5.45 4.73 1.04
C ALA A 260 -4.11 4.60 0.33
N ASN A 261 -3.78 5.58 -0.51
CA ASN A 261 -2.69 5.43 -1.47
C ASN A 261 -1.33 5.75 -0.80
N PRO A 262 -0.42 4.78 -0.64
CA PRO A 262 0.94 5.04 -0.16
C PRO A 262 1.85 5.64 -1.24
N GLY A 263 1.39 5.66 -2.50
CA GLY A 263 2.23 5.94 -3.65
C GLY A 263 3.12 4.75 -4.01
N LEU A 264 4.21 5.02 -4.74
CA LEU A 264 5.12 4.01 -5.28
C LEU A 264 6.56 4.24 -4.82
N SER A 265 6.77 4.66 -3.57
CA SER A 265 8.12 4.89 -3.03
C SER A 265 8.91 3.60 -2.80
N GLY A 266 8.21 2.50 -2.47
CA GLY A 266 8.82 1.23 -2.09
C GLY A 266 9.46 1.19 -0.69
N THR A 267 9.41 2.29 0.06
CA THR A 267 10.03 2.42 1.39
C THR A 267 9.14 3.10 2.43
N ARG A 268 8.17 3.93 2.00
CA ARG A 268 7.15 4.57 2.83
C ARG A 268 5.77 4.12 2.41
N PHE A 269 5.01 3.60 3.37
CA PHE A 269 3.67 3.03 3.14
C PHE A 269 2.57 3.76 3.92
N SER A 270 2.88 4.70 4.81
CA SER A 270 1.85 5.53 5.44
C SER A 270 1.24 6.52 4.44
N TYR A 271 -0.02 6.92 4.66
CA TYR A 271 -0.67 7.95 3.84
C TYR A 271 -1.33 9.03 4.70
N GLY A 272 -1.35 10.26 4.20
CA GLY A 272 -2.03 11.41 4.85
C GLY A 272 -3.14 12.01 3.99
N SER A 273 -3.39 11.44 2.81
CA SER A 273 -4.40 11.92 1.86
C SER A 273 -5.36 10.78 1.56
N GLY A 274 -6.60 10.90 2.07
CA GLY A 274 -7.66 9.92 1.94
C GLY A 274 -9.04 10.59 1.96
N PRO A 275 -10.14 9.83 2.17
CA PRO A 275 -11.49 10.39 2.19
C PRO A 275 -11.69 11.46 3.26
N VAL A 276 -11.82 12.71 2.82
CA VAL A 276 -12.13 13.85 3.72
C VAL A 276 -13.56 13.81 4.25
N MET A 277 -14.42 13.02 3.59
CA MET A 277 -15.82 12.82 3.94
C MET A 277 -16.30 11.50 3.32
N ARG A 278 -17.17 10.76 4.02
CA ARG A 278 -17.92 9.64 3.42
C ARG A 278 -19.41 9.88 3.64
N MET A 279 -20.18 9.96 2.55
CA MET A 279 -21.61 10.28 2.61
C MET A 279 -22.43 9.42 1.68
N VAL A 280 -23.68 9.18 2.07
CA VAL A 280 -24.73 8.61 1.22
C VAL A 280 -25.99 9.44 1.43
N ILE A 281 -26.60 9.90 0.35
CA ILE A 281 -27.80 10.74 0.39
C ILE A 281 -28.86 10.10 -0.50
N ALA A 282 -30.03 9.85 0.07
CA ALA A 282 -31.21 9.38 -0.63
C ALA A 282 -32.18 10.56 -0.85
N LEU A 283 -32.63 10.73 -2.09
CA LEU A 283 -33.60 11.76 -2.48
C LEU A 283 -34.91 11.08 -2.87
N LYS A 284 -35.99 11.38 -2.15
CA LYS A 284 -37.31 10.80 -2.43
C LYS A 284 -38.41 11.83 -2.26
N GLY A 285 -39.01 12.29 -3.35
CA GLY A 285 -40.30 12.99 -3.36
C GLY A 285 -40.56 14.01 -2.24
N GLY A 286 -39.64 14.94 -1.99
CA GLY A 286 -39.75 15.95 -0.92
C GLY A 286 -38.95 15.66 0.35
N ASP A 287 -38.50 14.42 0.52
CA ASP A 287 -37.69 13.96 1.65
C ASP A 287 -36.22 13.77 1.25
N VAL A 288 -35.34 14.09 2.20
CA VAL A 288 -33.89 13.90 2.11
C VAL A 288 -33.44 13.18 3.37
N ASP A 289 -32.87 12.00 3.19
CA ASP A 289 -32.25 11.22 4.26
C ASP A 289 -30.82 10.88 3.87
N GLY A 290 -29.95 10.69 4.86
CA GLY A 290 -28.58 10.31 4.57
C GLY A 290 -27.74 10.07 5.79
N VAL A 291 -26.49 9.75 5.52
CA VAL A 291 -25.43 9.60 6.51
C VAL A 291 -24.19 10.32 6.05
N ASN A 292 -23.38 10.77 7.01
CA ASN A 292 -22.11 11.44 6.76
C ASN A 292 -21.09 11.05 7.83
N ILE A 293 -19.80 11.17 7.52
CA ILE A 293 -18.72 11.08 8.50
C ILE A 293 -17.49 11.84 7.99
N ILE A 294 -16.75 12.45 8.91
CA ILE A 294 -15.45 13.08 8.67
C ILE A 294 -14.37 12.45 9.56
N PRO A 295 -13.08 12.46 9.16
CA PRO A 295 -12.00 11.73 9.84
C PRO A 295 -11.63 12.23 11.25
N GLY A 296 -11.89 13.50 11.55
CA GLY A 296 -11.60 14.11 12.85
C GLY A 296 -12.88 14.37 13.64
N GLY A 297 -13.25 15.63 13.71
CA GLY A 297 -14.51 16.11 14.25
C GLY A 297 -14.85 17.47 13.64
N GLN A 298 -16.01 18.01 13.99
CA GLN A 298 -16.51 19.24 13.35
C GLN A 298 -15.76 20.51 13.78
N SER A 299 -15.03 20.45 14.91
CA SER A 299 -14.25 21.56 15.46
C SER A 299 -12.77 21.44 15.11
N ALA A 300 -12.14 22.57 14.79
CA ALA A 300 -10.68 22.68 14.67
C ALA A 300 -9.99 23.14 15.96
N LEU A 301 -10.76 23.43 17.03
CA LEU A 301 -10.21 23.76 18.35
C LEU A 301 -9.80 22.47 19.07
N THR A 302 -8.53 22.33 19.42
CA THR A 302 -7.94 21.10 19.98
C THR A 302 -8.47 20.73 21.37
N ASP A 303 -9.09 21.67 22.07
CA ASP A 303 -9.73 21.49 23.38
C ASP A 303 -11.25 21.26 23.29
N SER A 304 -11.83 21.32 22.09
CA SER A 304 -13.25 21.04 21.87
C SER A 304 -13.54 19.54 22.00
N PRO A 305 -14.68 19.15 22.59
CA PRO A 305 -15.13 17.76 22.56
C PRO A 305 -15.38 17.25 21.12
N HIS A 306 -15.56 18.16 20.15
CA HIS A 306 -15.80 17.83 18.74
C HIS A 306 -14.55 17.92 17.86
N PHE A 307 -13.35 17.85 18.44
CA PHE A 307 -12.10 17.87 17.69
C PHE A 307 -11.79 16.55 16.97
N ALA A 308 -12.04 15.43 17.65
CA ALA A 308 -11.71 14.07 17.18
C ALA A 308 -12.82 13.03 17.49
N ASP A 309 -14.04 13.49 17.76
CA ASP A 309 -15.17 12.66 18.20
C ASP A 309 -15.66 11.67 17.14
N GLN A 310 -15.46 11.98 15.85
CA GLN A 310 -15.86 11.11 14.75
C GLN A 310 -14.75 10.15 14.31
N THR A 311 -13.49 10.33 14.75
CA THR A 311 -12.34 9.53 14.31
C THR A 311 -12.56 8.03 14.50
N ARG A 312 -13.13 7.61 15.63
CA ARG A 312 -13.41 6.19 15.88
C ARG A 312 -14.36 5.59 14.84
N LEU A 313 -15.43 6.31 14.52
CA LEU A 313 -16.41 5.86 13.54
C LEU A 313 -15.83 5.86 12.13
N TRP A 314 -15.08 6.92 11.77
CA TRP A 314 -14.43 7.01 10.47
C TRP A 314 -13.40 5.89 10.24
N LEU A 315 -12.60 5.53 11.25
CA LEU A 315 -11.63 4.43 11.16
C LEU A 315 -12.30 3.07 10.92
N GLY A 316 -13.47 2.85 11.54
CA GLY A 316 -14.29 1.66 11.37
C GLY A 316 -15.26 1.70 10.19
N ASN A 317 -15.14 2.67 9.28
CA ASN A 317 -16.05 2.85 8.14
C ASN A 317 -17.54 2.96 8.55
N GLN A 318 -17.80 3.51 9.74
CA GLN A 318 -19.13 3.83 10.26
C GLN A 318 -19.47 5.30 10.02
N THR A 319 -20.75 5.62 10.13
CA THR A 319 -21.29 6.95 9.82
C THR A 319 -22.25 7.47 10.87
N ILE A 320 -22.48 8.78 10.88
CA ILE A 320 -23.53 9.43 11.68
C ILE A 320 -24.70 9.88 10.77
N PRO A 321 -25.93 9.99 11.30
CA PRO A 321 -27.06 10.48 10.53
C PRO A 321 -26.86 11.92 10.03
N LEU A 322 -27.20 12.17 8.77
CA LEU A 322 -27.34 13.51 8.22
C LEU A 322 -28.73 14.04 8.61
N ARG A 323 -28.77 15.03 9.51
CA ARG A 323 -30.01 15.69 9.92
C ARG A 323 -30.32 16.84 8.95
N PHE A 324 -31.32 16.66 8.10
CA PHE A 324 -31.68 17.61 7.05
C PHE A 324 -32.92 18.45 7.39
N SER A 325 -34.01 17.80 7.84
CA SER A 325 -35.24 18.53 8.17
C SER A 325 -35.09 19.34 9.46
N LEU A 326 -35.92 20.38 9.61
CA LEU A 326 -35.92 21.19 10.83
C LEU A 326 -36.12 20.31 12.08
N ASP A 327 -37.06 19.38 12.04
CA ASP A 327 -37.35 18.49 13.16
C ASP A 327 -36.16 17.57 13.49
N GLN A 328 -35.47 17.04 12.47
CA GLN A 328 -34.25 16.25 12.66
C GLN A 328 -33.12 17.09 13.29
N VAL A 329 -32.93 18.33 12.83
CA VAL A 329 -31.92 19.25 13.37
C VAL A 329 -32.24 19.58 14.82
N LEU A 330 -33.50 19.91 15.14
CA LEU A 330 -33.94 20.21 16.51
C LEU A 330 -33.78 19.01 17.44
N ALA A 331 -34.09 17.80 16.98
CA ALA A 331 -33.91 16.57 17.77
C ALA A 331 -32.44 16.26 18.10
N GLY A 332 -31.51 16.77 17.30
CA GLY A 332 -30.07 16.56 17.45
C GLY A 332 -29.26 17.77 17.93
N ALA A 333 -29.92 18.88 18.28
CA ALA A 333 -29.25 20.13 18.57
C ALA A 333 -28.56 20.09 19.94
N GLU A 334 -27.25 20.40 19.97
CA GLU A 334 -26.48 20.57 21.21
C GLU A 334 -26.35 22.04 21.63
N GLY A 335 -26.63 22.99 20.72
CA GLY A 335 -26.56 24.42 20.98
C GLY A 335 -27.27 25.26 19.93
N ARG A 336 -27.57 26.53 20.26
CA ARG A 336 -28.19 27.50 19.35
C ARG A 336 -27.61 28.89 19.55
N ALA A 337 -27.12 29.49 18.48
CA ALA A 337 -26.72 30.90 18.43
C ALA A 337 -27.70 31.69 17.55
N VAL A 338 -28.03 32.91 17.96
CA VAL A 338 -28.86 33.84 17.17
C VAL A 338 -28.08 35.12 16.97
N PHE A 339 -27.67 35.38 15.73
CA PHE A 339 -26.98 36.61 15.35
C PHE A 339 -28.01 37.68 14.98
N ARG A 340 -27.86 38.88 15.53
CA ARG A 340 -28.68 40.05 15.21
C ARG A 340 -27.77 41.13 14.62
N PRO A 341 -28.17 41.81 13.54
CA PRO A 341 -27.43 42.95 13.03
C PRO A 341 -27.24 44.01 14.11
N ALA A 342 -26.08 44.67 14.12
CA ALA A 342 -25.92 45.89 14.91
C ALA A 342 -26.84 46.99 14.35
N PRO A 343 -27.40 47.86 15.22
CA PRO A 343 -28.33 48.93 14.82
C PRO A 343 -27.71 49.96 13.88
#